data_AF-A0A1B1ZSC3-F1
#
_entry.id   AF-A0A1B1ZSC3-F1
#
_cell.length_a   1.000
_cell.length_b   1.000
_cell.length_c   1.000
_cell.angle_alpha   90.00
_cell.angle_beta   90.00
_cell.angle_gamma   90.00
#
_symmetry.space_group_name_H-M   'P 1'
#
loop_
_entity.id
_entity.type
_entity.pdbx_description
1 polymer ?
#
loop_
_entity_poly.entity_id
_entity_poly.type
_entity_poly.pdbx_seq_one_letter_code
_entity_poly.pdbx_strand_id
1 'polypeptide(L)'
;MVETAPPPTSVPRARRSGALVVLGALVVGLLVGLVAGPHGPRATGTGGDPELAADLERAVGDPRGFGAVTAARVRDGNVSVATLGDEGPVPGPDAAYEPGSIVKVFTGMLLADGVERGELALRECLRRSC
;
A
#
# COMPACT_ATOMS: atom_id res chain seq x y z
N MET A 1 -62.90 38.03 38.96
CA MET A 1 -61.45 38.15 38.68
C MET A 1 -61.04 36.92 37.89
N VAL A 2 -60.37 37.14 36.77
CA VAL A 2 -59.94 36.13 35.80
C VAL A 2 -58.88 35.22 36.42
N GLU A 3 -59.01 33.90 36.27
CA GLU A 3 -57.83 33.01 36.26
C GLU A 3 -58.02 31.94 35.18
N THR A 4 -57.65 32.31 33.96
CA THR A 4 -57.46 31.37 32.86
C THR A 4 -56.16 30.61 33.09
N ALA A 5 -56.27 29.29 33.30
CA ALA A 5 -55.15 28.37 33.44
C ALA A 5 -54.26 28.35 32.17
N PRO A 6 -52.93 28.22 32.30
CA PRO A 6 -52.03 28.16 31.16
C PRO A 6 -52.18 26.82 30.40
N PRO A 7 -52.01 26.80 29.07
CA PRO A 7 -52.15 25.58 28.28
C PRO A 7 -51.01 24.58 28.59
N PRO A 8 -51.27 23.26 28.48
CA PRO A 8 -50.25 22.24 28.72
C PRO A 8 -49.16 22.34 27.65
N THR A 9 -47.90 22.44 28.08
CA THR A 9 -46.74 22.40 27.20
C THR A 9 -46.51 20.96 26.73
N SER A 10 -46.84 20.68 25.46
CA SER A 10 -46.55 19.40 24.84
C SER A 10 -45.06 19.30 24.51
N VAL A 11 -44.33 18.48 25.27
CA VAL A 11 -42.91 18.21 25.00
C VAL A 11 -42.80 17.31 23.75
N PRO A 12 -41.97 17.64 22.75
CA PRO A 12 -41.98 16.96 21.46
C PRO A 12 -41.39 15.55 21.55
N ARG A 13 -42.25 14.53 21.70
CA ARG A 13 -41.87 13.11 21.68
C ARG A 13 -41.27 12.67 20.33
N ALA A 14 -41.68 13.29 19.23
CA ALA A 14 -41.24 12.96 17.87
C ALA A 14 -39.74 13.20 17.62
N ARG A 15 -39.10 14.07 18.40
CA ARG A 15 -37.66 14.39 18.25
C ARG A 15 -36.76 13.30 18.84
N ARG A 16 -37.26 12.55 19.83
CA ARG A 16 -36.52 11.46 20.51
C ARG A 16 -36.46 10.18 19.69
N SER A 17 -37.53 9.85 18.96
CA SER A 17 -37.57 8.68 18.06
C SER A 17 -36.62 8.85 16.87
N GLY A 18 -36.54 10.04 16.28
CA GLY A 18 -35.55 10.34 15.23
C GLY A 18 -34.11 10.21 15.72
N ALA A 19 -33.81 10.69 16.94
CA ALA A 19 -32.47 10.60 17.53
C ALA A 19 -32.03 9.14 17.76
N LEU A 20 -32.94 8.27 18.22
CA LEU A 20 -32.64 6.85 18.44
C LEU A 20 -32.38 6.10 17.12
N VAL A 21 -33.12 6.43 16.04
CA VAL A 21 -32.90 5.85 14.72
C VAL A 21 -31.54 6.27 14.15
N VAL A 22 -31.18 7.55 14.27
CA VAL A 22 -29.87 8.06 13.83
C VAL A 22 -28.73 7.42 14.62
N LEU A 23 -28.88 7.29 15.94
CA LEU A 23 -27.89 6.62 16.78
C LEU A 23 -27.74 5.14 16.41
N GLY A 24 -28.86 4.44 16.17
CA GLY A 24 -28.86 3.06 15.71
C GLY A 24 -28.15 2.91 14.36
N ALA A 25 -28.44 3.78 13.40
CA ALA A 25 -27.77 3.80 12.10
C ALA A 25 -26.26 4.08 12.21
N LEU A 26 -25.85 4.99 13.10
CA LEU A 26 -24.44 5.26 13.38
C LEU A 26 -23.72 4.05 13.99
N VAL A 27 -24.33 3.39 14.96
CA VAL A 27 -23.76 2.19 15.59
C VAL A 27 -23.63 1.06 14.58
N VAL A 28 -24.68 0.81 13.77
CA VAL A 28 -24.64 -0.20 12.71
C VAL A 28 -23.57 0.16 11.67
N GLY A 29 -23.51 1.43 11.23
CA GLY A 29 -22.49 1.90 10.30
C GLY A 29 -21.07 1.74 10.84
N LEU A 30 -20.85 2.03 12.12
CA LEU A 30 -19.56 1.85 12.78
C LEU A 30 -19.17 0.37 12.86
N LEU A 31 -20.10 -0.50 13.24
CA LEU A 31 -19.85 -1.94 13.33
C LEU A 31 -19.54 -2.54 11.94
N VAL A 32 -20.30 -2.16 10.92
CA VAL A 32 -20.05 -2.56 9.54
C VAL A 32 -18.69 -2.04 9.07
N GLY A 33 -18.36 -0.78 9.37
CA GLY A 33 -17.06 -0.19 9.03
C GLY A 33 -15.88 -0.84 9.74
N LEU A 34 -16.05 -1.38 10.95
CA LEU A 34 -15.00 -2.10 11.65
C LEU A 34 -14.76 -3.51 11.08
N VAL A 35 -15.79 -4.15 10.52
CA VAL A 35 -15.71 -5.54 10.01
C VAL A 35 -15.39 -5.58 8.51
N ALA A 36 -15.97 -4.66 7.74
CA ALA A 36 -15.90 -4.62 6.28
C ALA A 36 -15.32 -3.30 5.75
N GLY A 37 -14.75 -2.46 6.63
CA GLY A 37 -14.07 -1.25 6.22
C GLY A 37 -12.75 -1.53 5.49
N PRO A 38 -12.09 -0.47 4.98
CA PRO A 38 -10.84 -0.61 4.25
C PRO A 38 -9.76 -1.23 5.14
N HIS A 39 -9.29 -2.41 4.75
CA HIS A 39 -8.07 -2.98 5.33
C HIS A 39 -6.85 -2.44 4.57
N GLY A 40 -5.75 -2.24 5.28
CA GLY A 40 -4.47 -1.95 4.63
C GLY A 40 -4.02 -3.15 3.79
N PRO A 41 -3.21 -2.92 2.74
CA PRO A 41 -2.75 -3.99 1.87
C PRO A 41 -2.01 -5.03 2.70
N ARG A 42 -2.24 -6.30 2.38
CA ARG A 42 -1.58 -7.42 3.04
C ARG A 42 -1.20 -8.46 1.99
N ALA A 43 0.09 -8.78 1.95
CA ALA A 43 0.61 -9.81 1.08
C ALA A 43 0.22 -11.19 1.65
N THR A 44 -0.94 -11.70 1.24
CA THR A 44 -1.38 -13.08 1.49
C THR A 44 -1.14 -13.94 0.26
N GLY A 45 -0.87 -15.23 0.44
CA GLY A 45 -0.61 -16.14 -0.68
C GLY A 45 0.84 -16.15 -1.13
N THR A 46 1.23 -17.25 -1.77
CA THR A 46 2.60 -17.48 -2.25
C THR A 46 2.58 -18.03 -3.68
N GLY A 47 3.53 -17.60 -4.51
CA GLY A 47 3.72 -18.11 -5.86
C GLY A 47 5.18 -18.40 -6.19
N GLY A 48 5.40 -19.20 -7.25
CA GLY A 48 6.73 -19.50 -7.77
C GLY A 48 7.48 -20.62 -7.04
N ASP A 49 8.78 -20.45 -6.86
CA ASP A 49 9.67 -21.41 -6.20
C ASP A 49 9.34 -21.53 -4.70
N PRO A 50 9.02 -22.72 -4.18
CA PRO A 50 8.54 -22.90 -2.81
C PRO A 50 9.63 -22.67 -1.75
N GLU A 51 10.90 -22.96 -2.05
CA GLU A 51 12.01 -22.72 -1.12
C GLU A 51 12.27 -21.22 -1.00
N LEU A 52 12.30 -20.53 -2.14
CA LEU A 52 12.46 -19.08 -2.18
C LEU A 52 11.25 -18.36 -1.58
N ALA A 53 10.03 -18.88 -1.75
CA ALA A 53 8.83 -18.33 -1.12
C ALA A 53 8.94 -18.41 0.42
N ALA A 54 9.37 -19.55 0.96
CA ALA A 54 9.58 -19.71 2.40
C ALA A 54 10.71 -18.81 2.94
N ASP A 55 11.78 -18.61 2.16
CA ASP A 55 12.82 -17.61 2.48
C ASP A 55 12.26 -16.19 2.48
N LEU A 56 11.42 -15.86 1.51
CA LEU A 56 10.81 -14.55 1.36
C LEU A 56 9.83 -14.25 2.49
N GLU A 57 8.98 -15.19 2.88
CA GLU A 57 8.08 -15.07 4.04
C GLU A 57 8.87 -14.78 5.32
N ARG A 58 9.96 -15.53 5.55
CA ARG A 58 10.82 -15.32 6.72
C ARG A 58 11.50 -13.95 6.71
N ALA A 59 11.93 -13.48 5.53
CA ALA A 59 12.60 -12.19 5.40
C ALA A 59 11.65 -11.00 5.56
N VAL A 60 10.42 -11.12 5.04
CA VAL A 60 9.38 -10.07 5.14
C VAL A 60 8.82 -10.00 6.57
N GLY A 61 8.62 -11.15 7.23
CA GLY A 61 8.10 -11.19 8.59
C GLY A 61 6.60 -10.84 8.63
N ASP A 62 6.25 -9.61 9.01
CA ASP A 62 4.85 -9.16 9.03
C ASP A 62 4.43 -8.63 7.65
N PRO A 63 3.50 -9.28 6.95
CA PRO A 63 3.12 -8.87 5.60
C PRO A 63 2.15 -7.67 5.56
N ARG A 64 1.82 -7.05 6.71
CA ARG A 64 0.99 -5.83 6.73
C ARG A 64 1.71 -4.66 6.07
N GLY A 65 0.97 -3.92 5.26
CA GLY A 65 1.49 -2.74 4.56
C GLY A 65 2.11 -3.05 3.20
N PHE A 66 2.25 -4.33 2.85
CA PHE A 66 2.69 -4.77 1.53
C PHE A 66 1.48 -5.31 0.75
N GLY A 67 1.27 -4.84 -0.48
CA GLY A 67 0.28 -5.44 -1.40
C GLY A 67 0.82 -6.73 -2.04
N ALA A 68 2.07 -6.67 -2.50
CA ALA A 68 2.81 -7.82 -3.00
C ALA A 68 4.32 -7.62 -2.82
N VAL A 69 5.06 -8.72 -2.72
CA VAL A 69 6.53 -8.75 -2.70
C VAL A 69 7.00 -9.83 -3.65
N THR A 70 7.93 -9.50 -4.55
CA THR A 70 8.54 -10.44 -5.49
C THR A 70 10.03 -10.51 -5.26
N ALA A 71 10.59 -11.71 -5.23
CA ALA A 71 12.02 -11.96 -5.17
C ALA A 71 12.47 -12.82 -6.34
N ALA A 72 13.62 -12.47 -6.91
CA ALA A 72 14.35 -13.32 -7.84
C ALA A 72 15.71 -13.68 -7.23
N ARG A 73 16.11 -14.94 -7.36
CA ARG A 73 17.40 -15.46 -6.90
C ARG A 73 18.17 -15.99 -8.12
N VAL A 74 19.37 -15.47 -8.32
CA VAL A 74 20.30 -15.96 -9.34
C VAL A 74 21.38 -16.80 -8.66
N ARG A 75 21.49 -18.08 -9.03
CA ARG A 75 22.52 -19.00 -8.53
C ARG A 75 22.98 -19.92 -9.65
N ASP A 76 24.30 -19.96 -9.90
CA ASP A 76 24.91 -20.82 -10.93
C ASP A 76 24.25 -20.68 -12.32
N GLY A 77 23.91 -19.43 -12.70
CA GLY A 77 23.22 -19.12 -13.96
C GLY A 77 21.73 -19.44 -14.00
N ASN A 78 21.17 -20.05 -12.95
CA ASN A 78 19.74 -20.33 -12.83
C ASN A 78 19.02 -19.20 -12.09
N VAL A 79 17.83 -18.85 -12.56
CA VAL A 79 16.96 -17.85 -11.93
C VAL A 79 15.75 -18.57 -11.34
N SER A 80 15.54 -18.46 -10.03
CA SER A 80 14.28 -18.81 -9.39
C SER A 80 13.56 -17.54 -8.95
N VAL A 81 12.23 -17.57 -9.00
CA VAL A 81 11.37 -16.42 -8.65
C VAL A 81 10.30 -16.90 -7.68
N ALA A 82 10.03 -16.11 -6.65
CA ALA A 82 8.92 -16.33 -5.74
C ALA A 82 8.22 -15.03 -5.39
N THR A 83 6.95 -15.14 -5.03
CA THR A 83 6.10 -14.00 -4.73
C THR A 83 5.28 -14.23 -3.46
N LEU A 84 4.97 -13.14 -2.76
CA LEU A 84 3.97 -13.04 -1.69
C LEU A 84 2.90 -12.03 -2.12
N GLY A 85 1.63 -12.33 -1.94
CA GLY A 85 0.52 -11.42 -2.22
C GLY A 85 -0.43 -11.87 -3.34
N ASP A 86 -1.73 -11.70 -3.10
CA ASP A 86 -2.83 -12.03 -4.02
C ASP A 86 -3.60 -10.77 -4.49
N GLU A 87 -3.29 -9.58 -3.96
CA GLU A 87 -4.02 -8.34 -4.26
C GLU A 87 -3.59 -7.73 -5.61
N GLY A 88 -4.23 -8.17 -6.71
CA GLY A 88 -4.07 -7.58 -8.04
C GLY A 88 -3.78 -8.61 -9.14
N PRO A 89 -3.41 -8.17 -10.37
CA PRO A 89 -2.86 -9.10 -11.35
C PRO A 89 -1.70 -9.83 -10.69
N VAL A 90 -1.80 -11.17 -10.64
CA VAL A 90 -0.95 -12.07 -9.87
C VAL A 90 0.51 -11.61 -9.94
N PRO A 91 1.16 -11.31 -8.80
CA PRO A 91 2.57 -11.02 -8.78
C PRO A 91 3.30 -12.21 -9.40
N GLY A 92 3.89 -11.98 -10.56
CA GLY A 92 4.63 -12.96 -11.34
C GLY A 92 5.90 -12.32 -11.89
N PRO A 93 6.71 -13.08 -12.63
CA PRO A 93 7.97 -12.57 -13.18
C PRO A 93 7.79 -11.35 -14.11
N ASP A 94 6.60 -11.16 -14.66
CA ASP A 94 6.27 -10.03 -15.55
C ASP A 94 5.66 -8.82 -14.82
N ALA A 95 5.56 -8.87 -13.48
CA ALA A 95 5.04 -7.75 -12.70
C ALA A 95 5.99 -6.54 -12.75
N ALA A 96 5.41 -5.37 -13.03
CA ALA A 96 6.15 -4.11 -13.06
C ALA A 96 6.08 -3.40 -11.69
N TYR A 97 7.24 -2.96 -11.21
CA TYR A 97 7.38 -2.20 -9.96
C TYR A 97 8.03 -0.85 -10.24
N GLU A 98 7.72 0.16 -9.43
CA GLU A 98 8.48 1.40 -9.45
C GLU A 98 9.90 1.15 -8.93
N PRO A 99 10.95 1.32 -9.75
CA PRO A 99 12.31 0.93 -9.39
C PRO A 99 12.98 1.88 -8.38
N GLY A 100 12.41 3.06 -8.14
CA GLY A 100 12.98 4.07 -7.24
C GLY A 100 14.44 4.37 -7.55
N SER A 101 15.31 4.31 -6.54
CA SER A 101 16.74 4.59 -6.71
C SER A 101 17.52 3.52 -7.47
N ILE A 102 16.95 2.35 -7.77
CA ILE A 102 17.59 1.34 -8.63
C ILE A 102 17.88 1.94 -10.02
N VAL A 103 17.06 2.89 -10.48
CA VAL A 103 17.27 3.65 -11.74
C VAL A 103 18.66 4.28 -11.81
N LYS A 104 19.22 4.71 -10.68
CA LYS A 104 20.55 5.37 -10.64
C LYS A 104 21.67 4.44 -11.10
N VAL A 105 21.53 3.12 -10.93
CA VAL A 105 22.52 2.16 -11.43
C VAL A 105 22.54 2.19 -12.95
N PHE A 106 21.37 2.22 -13.60
CA PHE A 106 21.28 2.34 -15.06
C PHE A 106 21.84 3.67 -15.56
N THR A 107 21.48 4.78 -14.92
CA THR A 107 22.06 6.10 -15.26
C THR A 107 23.57 6.12 -15.06
N GLY A 108 24.07 5.52 -13.98
CA GLY A 108 25.50 5.39 -13.72
C GLY A 108 26.23 4.60 -14.81
N MET A 109 25.64 3.49 -15.28
CA MET A 109 26.18 2.70 -16.39
C MET A 109 26.20 3.50 -17.70
N LEU A 110 25.15 4.27 -18.01
CA LEU A 110 25.14 5.14 -19.19
C LEU A 110 26.23 6.21 -19.15
N LEU A 111 26.52 6.77 -17.96
CA LEU A 111 27.61 7.72 -17.79
C LEU A 111 28.99 7.05 -17.94
N ALA A 112 29.16 5.85 -17.37
CA ALA A 112 30.39 5.08 -17.52
C ALA A 112 30.67 4.73 -18.99
N ASP A 113 29.64 4.29 -19.71
CA ASP A 113 29.67 4.02 -21.15
C ASP A 113 30.01 5.30 -21.96
N GLY A 114 29.48 6.46 -21.58
CA GLY A 114 29.91 7.75 -22.14
C GLY A 114 31.39 8.09 -21.90
N VAL A 115 31.95 7.70 -20.74
CA VAL A 115 33.39 7.85 -20.48
C VAL A 115 34.22 6.90 -21.35
N GLU A 116 33.80 5.65 -21.51
CA GLU A 116 34.49 4.66 -22.35
C GLU A 116 34.52 5.07 -23.83
N ARG A 117 33.45 5.70 -24.32
CA ARG A 117 33.39 6.30 -25.67
C ARG A 117 34.19 7.61 -25.80
N GLY A 118 34.69 8.16 -24.69
CA GLY A 118 35.41 9.43 -24.67
C GLY A 118 34.51 10.67 -24.81
N GLU A 119 33.20 10.53 -24.60
CA GLU A 119 32.23 11.63 -24.64
C GLU A 119 32.17 12.41 -23.31
N LEU A 120 32.57 11.77 -22.21
CA LEU A 120 32.58 12.32 -20.86
C LEU A 120 33.92 12.03 -20.16
N ALA A 121 34.26 12.83 -19.15
CA ALA A 121 35.38 12.54 -18.25
C ALA A 121 34.95 12.60 -16.77
N LEU A 122 35.42 11.62 -15.97
CA LEU A 122 35.04 11.48 -14.55
C LEU A 122 35.40 12.71 -13.68
N ARG A 123 36.37 13.51 -14.10
CA ARG A 123 36.86 14.69 -13.38
C ARG A 123 36.54 16.00 -14.08
N GLU A 124 35.61 15.97 -15.03
CA GLU A 124 35.15 17.17 -15.72
C GLU A 124 34.19 17.97 -14.84
N CYS A 125 34.41 19.28 -14.74
CA CYS A 125 33.54 20.17 -13.99
C CYS A 125 32.28 20.50 -14.80
N LEU A 126 31.09 20.30 -14.21
CA LEU A 126 29.78 20.52 -14.85
C LEU A 126 29.56 21.97 -15.35
N ARG A 127 30.34 22.91 -14.81
CA ARG A 127 30.44 24.31 -15.28
C ARG A 127 31.82 24.83 -14.88
N ARG A 128 32.34 25.83 -15.61
CA ARG A 128 33.67 26.46 -15.43
C ARG A 128 33.91 27.06 -14.03
N SER A 129 34.00 26.21 -13.02
CA SER A 129 34.37 26.53 -11.65
C SER A 129 34.90 25.24 -11.01
N CYS A 130 36.02 24.78 -11.56
CA CYS A 130 37.11 24.33 -10.71
C CYS A 130 37.99 25.58 -10.48
#